data_AF-A0A1I7ZRK5-F1
#
_entry.id   AF-A0A1I7ZRK5-F1
#
_cell.length_a   1.000
_cell.length_b   1.000
_cell.length_c   1.000
_cell.angle_alpha   90.00
_cell.angle_beta   90.00
_cell.angle_gamma   90.00
#
_symmetry.space_group_name_H-M   'P 1'
#
loop_
_entity.id
_entity.type
_entity.pdbx_description
1 polymer ?
#
loop_
_entity_poly.entity_id
_entity_poly.type
_entity_poly.pdbx_seq_one_letter_code
_entity_poly.pdbx_strand_id
1 'polypeptide(L)'
;MIVVPTVTITYTLRFHGYVYYASHMFNVVWVNFQVLLELFSLCGYVVIAVAIVLQKNVFNASFKISSMEVLLVVQGFLLTVPLTVVNLVGWKGNEHIMAGRAVYLCWALAAALMPAINLAVYIGFNPFIRNHLLNTVICGRTQSLNLFVPSNRVTSISQPQQAK
;
A
#
# COMPACT_ATOMS: atom_id res chain seq x y z
N MET A 1 -58.47 -20.96 -6.71
CA MET A 1 -57.62 -20.00 -5.98
C MET A 1 -56.36 -20.74 -5.59
N ILE A 2 -55.24 -20.49 -6.30
CA ILE A 2 -53.98 -21.22 -6.11
C ILE A 2 -53.16 -20.43 -5.10
N VAL A 3 -52.98 -20.99 -3.91
CA VAL A 3 -52.14 -20.41 -2.86
C VAL A 3 -50.71 -20.86 -3.15
N VAL A 4 -49.90 -19.95 -3.71
CA VAL A 4 -48.47 -20.19 -3.92
C VAL A 4 -47.77 -19.90 -2.59
N PRO A 5 -47.10 -20.89 -1.97
CA PRO A 5 -46.39 -20.66 -0.72
C PRO A 5 -45.23 -19.68 -0.96
N THR A 6 -45.24 -18.58 -0.23
CA THR A 6 -44.20 -17.56 -0.26
C THR A 6 -42.92 -18.15 0.34
N VAL A 7 -42.00 -18.59 -0.53
CA VAL A 7 -40.66 -19.00 -0.12
C VAL A 7 -39.92 -17.75 0.32
N THR A 8 -39.78 -17.58 1.64
CA THR A 8 -39.03 -16.48 2.22
C THR A 8 -37.55 -16.86 2.17
N ILE A 9 -36.83 -16.39 1.15
CA ILE A 9 -35.38 -16.59 1.05
C ILE A 9 -34.73 -15.59 2.00
N THR A 10 -34.39 -16.03 3.21
CA THR A 10 -33.60 -15.25 4.16
C THR A 10 -32.14 -15.26 3.71
N TYR A 11 -31.72 -14.22 3.00
CA TYR A 11 -30.31 -13.97 2.75
C TYR A 11 -29.64 -13.56 4.08
N THR A 12 -29.12 -14.53 4.83
CA THR A 12 -28.08 -14.21 5.79
C THR A 12 -26.86 -13.83 4.97
N LEU A 13 -26.66 -12.53 4.73
CA LEU A 13 -25.42 -11.99 4.18
C LEU A 13 -24.32 -12.25 5.21
N ARG A 14 -23.87 -13.50 5.29
CA ARG A 14 -22.60 -13.84 5.91
C ARG A 14 -21.60 -13.18 4.99
N PHE A 15 -21.07 -12.03 5.41
CA PHE A 15 -19.87 -11.43 4.84
C PHE A 15 -18.73 -12.45 5.03
N HIS A 16 -18.72 -13.50 4.21
CA HIS A 16 -17.58 -14.36 4.00
C HIS A 16 -16.65 -13.54 3.11
N GLY A 17 -15.95 -12.58 3.73
CA GLY A 17 -14.67 -12.17 3.17
C GLY A 17 -13.84 -13.42 2.91
N TYR A 18 -12.94 -13.37 1.93
CA TYR A 18 -11.99 -14.44 1.68
C TYR A 18 -11.09 -14.63 2.90
N VAL A 19 -11.57 -15.39 3.89
CA VAL A 19 -10.80 -15.83 5.03
C VAL A 19 -9.95 -16.96 4.51
N TYR A 20 -8.69 -16.68 4.22
CA TYR A 20 -7.72 -17.71 3.91
C TYR A 20 -7.54 -18.56 5.17
N TYR A 21 -8.16 -19.73 5.18
CA TYR A 21 -7.97 -20.73 6.23
C TYR A 21 -6.61 -21.42 6.04
N ALA A 22 -5.53 -20.69 6.32
CA ALA A 22 -4.24 -21.31 6.53
C ALA A 22 -4.32 -22.26 7.74
N SER A 23 -3.38 -23.21 7.83
CA SER A 23 -3.15 -23.93 9.09
C SER A 23 -3.07 -22.91 10.23
N HIS A 24 -3.84 -23.14 11.30
CA HIS A 24 -3.93 -22.21 12.43
C HIS A 24 -2.54 -21.82 12.95
N MET A 25 -1.59 -22.78 12.96
CA MET A 25 -0.20 -22.55 13.35
C MET A 25 0.51 -21.56 12.42
N PHE A 26 0.31 -21.67 11.11
CA PHE A 26 0.90 -20.75 10.13
C PHE A 26 0.36 -19.33 10.31
N ASN A 27 -0.96 -19.18 10.47
CA ASN A 27 -1.56 -17.86 10.64
C ASN A 27 -1.08 -17.17 11.93
N VAL A 28 -1.04 -17.91 13.04
CA VAL A 28 -0.54 -17.38 14.32
C VAL A 28 0.93 -16.98 14.20
N VAL A 29 1.79 -17.83 13.64
CA VAL A 29 3.22 -17.51 13.49
C VAL A 29 3.41 -16.30 12.57
N TRP A 30 2.72 -16.26 11.43
CA TRP A 30 2.85 -15.19 10.45
C TRP A 30 2.41 -13.84 11.02
N VAL A 31 1.22 -13.77 11.63
CA VAL A 31 0.68 -12.52 12.19
C VAL A 31 1.55 -12.02 13.34
N ASN A 32 1.97 -12.89 14.26
CA ASN A 32 2.85 -12.48 15.36
C ASN A 32 4.21 -12.00 14.85
N PHE A 33 4.81 -12.69 13.88
CA PHE A 33 6.08 -12.30 13.30
C PHE A 33 5.98 -10.94 12.59
N GLN A 34 4.92 -10.72 11.82
CA GLN A 34 4.68 -9.45 11.15
C GLN A 34 4.53 -8.29 12.15
N VAL A 35 3.65 -8.43 13.14
CA VAL A 35 3.43 -7.40 14.18
C VAL A 35 4.72 -7.12 14.96
N LEU A 36 5.50 -8.16 15.25
CA LEU A 36 6.79 -8.03 15.93
C LEU A 36 7.80 -7.24 15.09
N LEU A 37 7.94 -7.54 13.79
CA LEU A 37 8.81 -6.76 12.89
C LEU A 37 8.40 -5.29 12.80
N GLU A 38 7.10 -5.02 12.72
CA GLU A 38 6.55 -3.66 12.68
C GLU A 38 6.82 -2.89 13.97
N LEU A 39 6.69 -3.55 15.14
CA LEU A 39 7.06 -2.98 16.44
C LEU A 39 8.56 -2.70 16.53
N PHE A 40 9.41 -3.63 16.10
CA PHE A 40 10.86 -3.42 16.06
C PHE A 40 11.23 -2.24 15.17
N SER A 41 10.59 -2.11 14.00
CA SER A 41 10.80 -0.99 13.10
C SER A 41 10.40 0.34 13.76
N LEU A 42 9.22 0.39 14.38
CA LEU A 42 8.75 1.58 15.10
C LEU A 42 9.69 1.98 16.23
N CYS A 43 10.13 1.02 17.05
CA CYS A 43 11.12 1.25 18.11
C CYS A 43 12.44 1.80 17.53
N GLY A 44 12.91 1.26 16.40
CA GLY A 44 14.09 1.76 15.69
C GLY A 44 13.95 3.24 15.30
N TYR A 45 12.80 3.63 14.73
CA TYR A 45 12.54 5.04 14.39
C TYR A 45 12.53 5.96 15.61
N VAL A 46 11.94 5.51 16.73
CA VAL A 46 11.95 6.27 17.99
C VAL A 46 13.38 6.45 18.51
N VAL A 47 14.20 5.40 18.50
CA VAL A 47 15.60 5.47 18.91
C VAL A 47 16.38 6.45 18.04
N ILE A 48 16.19 6.41 16.72
CA ILE A 48 16.82 7.36 15.78
C ILE A 48 16.38 8.79 16.08
N ALA A 49 15.09 9.04 16.27
CA ALA A 49 14.57 10.36 16.59
C ALA A 49 15.15 10.91 17.92
N VAL A 50 15.20 10.08 18.96
CA VAL A 50 15.81 10.44 20.25
C VAL A 50 17.30 10.72 20.10
N ALA A 51 18.03 9.89 19.33
CA ALA A 51 19.44 10.11 19.06
C ALA A 51 19.69 11.45 18.36
N ILE A 52 18.86 11.82 17.39
CA ILE A 52 18.92 13.12 16.70
C ILE A 52 18.69 14.28 17.68
N VAL A 53 17.69 14.17 18.56
CA VAL A 53 17.38 15.20 19.58
C VAL A 53 18.52 15.33 20.59
N LEU A 54 19.07 14.20 21.07
CA LEU A 54 20.19 14.20 22.00
C LEU A 54 21.45 14.79 21.37
N GLN A 55 21.78 14.43 20.13
CA GLN A 55 22.92 15.01 19.42
C GLN A 55 22.78 16.53 19.27
N LYS A 56 21.58 17.02 18.96
CA LYS A 56 21.30 18.45 18.87
C LYS A 56 21.52 19.16 20.22
N ASN A 57 21.06 18.56 21.31
CA ASN A 57 21.16 19.15 22.65
C ASN A 57 22.59 19.11 23.23
N VAL A 58 23.30 17.99 23.05
CA VAL A 58 24.63 17.78 23.67
C VAL A 58 25.71 18.58 22.96
N PHE A 59 25.72 18.57 21.63
CA PHE A 59 26.86 19.12 20.91
C PHE A 59 26.78 20.63 20.71
N ASN A 60 25.62 21.27 20.93
CA ASN A 60 25.33 22.68 20.59
C ASN A 60 25.83 23.07 19.18
N ALA A 61 26.14 22.07 18.37
CA ALA A 61 26.83 22.20 17.12
C ALA A 61 25.76 22.51 16.10
N SER A 62 26.10 23.41 15.19
CA SER A 62 25.33 23.63 13.96
C SER A 62 25.51 22.40 13.04
N PHE A 63 25.12 21.23 13.55
CA PHE A 63 25.15 19.97 12.81
C PHE A 63 24.14 20.13 11.69
N LYS A 64 24.64 20.33 10.48
CA LYS A 64 23.82 20.34 9.27
C LYS A 64 23.36 18.92 9.01
N ILE A 65 22.29 18.51 9.70
CA ILE A 65 21.56 17.31 9.34
C ILE A 65 21.06 17.52 7.92
N SER A 66 21.34 16.58 7.03
CA SER A 66 20.88 16.66 5.65
C SER A 66 19.36 16.67 5.66
N SER A 67 18.74 17.65 5.01
CA SER A 67 17.28 17.70 4.89
C SER A 67 16.72 16.40 4.28
N MET A 68 17.51 15.73 3.44
CA MET A 68 17.16 14.43 2.86
C MET A 68 17.05 13.33 3.92
N GLU A 69 17.96 13.28 4.89
CA GLU A 69 17.93 12.27 5.96
C GLU A 69 16.71 12.44 6.84
N VAL A 70 16.37 13.69 7.20
CA VAL A 70 15.15 13.99 7.98
C VAL A 70 13.90 13.58 7.20
N LEU A 71 13.83 13.89 5.90
CA LEU A 71 12.69 13.51 5.08
C LEU A 71 12.53 11.99 4.99
N LEU A 72 13.62 11.23 4.87
CA LEU A 72 13.57 9.76 4.85
C LEU A 72 13.11 9.18 6.20
N VAL A 73 13.56 9.75 7.32
CA VAL A 73 13.12 9.33 8.66
C VAL A 73 11.62 9.62 8.84
N VAL A 74 11.16 10.84 8.49
CA VAL A 74 9.75 11.23 8.57
C VAL A 74 8.89 10.36 7.65
N GLN A 75 9.35 10.09 6.42
CA GLN A 75 8.65 9.23 5.47
C GLN A 75 8.52 7.80 6.02
N GLY A 76 9.60 7.21 6.54
CA GLY A 76 9.57 5.89 7.15
C GLY A 76 8.62 5.81 8.35
N PHE A 77 8.62 6.85 9.19
CA PHE A 77 7.71 6.97 10.32
C PHE A 77 6.23 7.03 9.88
N LEU A 78 5.92 7.86 8.87
CA LEU A 78 4.56 8.00 8.34
C LEU A 78 4.05 6.75 7.62
N LEU A 79 4.94 5.92 7.06
CA LEU A 79 4.56 4.63 6.47
C LEU A 79 4.32 3.56 7.54
N THR A 80 5.17 3.51 8.56
CA THR A 80 5.13 2.43 9.55
C THR A 80 4.02 2.64 10.58
N VAL A 81 3.82 3.85 11.10
CA VAL A 81 2.85 4.09 12.18
C VAL A 81 1.42 3.69 11.83
N PRO A 82 0.81 4.12 10.70
CA PRO A 82 -0.56 3.74 10.36
C PRO A 82 -0.69 2.23 10.16
N LEU A 83 0.31 1.62 9.51
CA LEU A 83 0.34 0.17 9.28
C LEU A 83 0.39 -0.61 10.60
N THR A 84 1.29 -0.24 11.51
CA THR A 84 1.40 -0.87 12.83
C THR A 84 0.11 -0.71 13.64
N VAL A 85 -0.54 0.46 13.59
CA VAL A 85 -1.83 0.69 14.26
C VAL A 85 -2.90 -0.22 13.69
N VAL A 86 -2.98 -0.32 12.36
CA VAL A 86 -3.91 -1.25 11.70
C VAL A 86 -3.62 -2.68 12.14
N ASN A 87 -2.41 -3.18 12.02
CA ASN A 87 -2.15 -4.58 12.34
C ASN A 87 -2.31 -4.90 13.83
N LEU A 88 -1.92 -3.99 14.74
CA LEU A 88 -2.04 -4.20 16.18
C LEU A 88 -3.51 -4.22 16.65
N VAL A 89 -4.31 -3.24 16.21
CA VAL A 89 -5.74 -3.17 16.56
C VAL A 89 -6.51 -4.29 15.86
N GLY A 90 -6.15 -4.64 14.63
CA GLY A 90 -6.72 -5.79 13.93
C GLY A 90 -6.42 -7.10 14.65
N TRP A 91 -5.21 -7.27 15.20
CA TRP A 91 -4.82 -8.46 15.95
C TRP A 91 -5.49 -8.55 17.32
N LYS A 92 -5.41 -7.50 18.15
CA LYS A 92 -5.95 -7.50 19.52
C LYS A 92 -7.46 -7.28 19.59
N GLY A 93 -8.00 -6.51 18.64
CA GLY A 93 -9.39 -6.08 18.61
C GLY A 93 -10.29 -6.94 17.73
N ASN A 94 -9.79 -8.01 17.11
CA ASN A 94 -10.54 -8.78 16.11
C ASN A 94 -11.93 -9.20 16.61
N GLU A 95 -12.02 -9.72 17.84
CA GLU A 95 -13.30 -10.17 18.42
C GLU A 95 -14.31 -9.02 18.55
N HIS A 96 -13.86 -7.85 18.99
CA HIS A 96 -14.70 -6.65 19.13
C HIS A 96 -15.06 -6.03 17.77
N ILE A 97 -14.14 -6.04 16.81
CA ILE A 97 -14.36 -5.53 15.45
C ILE A 97 -15.39 -6.41 14.74
N MET A 98 -15.29 -7.73 14.85
CA MET A 98 -16.23 -8.68 14.22
C MET A 98 -17.63 -8.64 14.86
N ALA A 99 -17.73 -8.24 16.13
CA ALA A 99 -19.02 -8.10 16.81
C ALA A 99 -19.86 -6.93 16.25
N GLY A 100 -19.21 -5.85 15.78
CA GLY A 100 -19.89 -4.64 15.30
C GLY A 100 -19.85 -4.50 13.77
N ARG A 101 -20.98 -4.63 13.07
CA ARG A 101 -21.03 -4.49 11.59
C ARG A 101 -20.45 -3.16 11.08
N ALA A 102 -20.78 -2.06 11.74
CA ALA A 102 -20.29 -0.73 11.38
C ALA A 102 -18.78 -0.61 11.65
N VAL A 103 -18.32 -1.11 12.80
CA VAL A 103 -16.89 -1.10 13.18
C VAL A 103 -16.08 -1.93 12.20
N TYR A 104 -16.54 -3.14 11.86
CA TYR A 104 -15.94 -3.99 10.85
C TYR A 104 -15.84 -3.29 9.48
N LEU A 105 -16.90 -2.62 9.02
CA LEU A 105 -16.87 -1.92 7.73
C LEU A 105 -15.89 -0.75 7.73
N CYS A 106 -15.92 0.10 8.77
CA CYS A 106 -14.97 1.20 8.93
C CYS A 106 -13.53 0.69 8.99
N TRP A 107 -13.31 -0.42 9.70
CA TRP A 107 -12.02 -1.06 9.84
C TRP A 107 -11.51 -1.62 8.51
N ALA A 108 -12.36 -2.35 7.79
CA ALA A 108 -12.03 -2.89 6.47
C ALA A 108 -11.68 -1.78 5.47
N LEU A 109 -12.41 -0.66 5.50
CA LEU A 109 -12.10 0.52 4.69
C LEU A 109 -10.74 1.13 5.08
N ALA A 110 -10.46 1.28 6.38
CA ALA A 110 -9.17 1.78 6.85
C ALA A 110 -8.00 0.89 6.39
N ALA A 111 -8.14 -0.43 6.51
CA ALA A 111 -7.13 -1.39 6.05
C ALA A 111 -6.98 -1.35 4.51
N ALA A 112 -8.08 -1.27 3.77
CA ALA A 112 -8.06 -1.19 2.30
C ALA A 112 -7.45 0.12 1.77
N LEU A 113 -7.46 1.20 2.56
CA LEU A 113 -6.85 2.47 2.21
C LEU A 113 -5.33 2.52 2.48
N MET A 114 -4.75 1.55 3.18
CA MET A 114 -3.31 1.54 3.50
C MET A 114 -2.41 1.66 2.26
N PRO A 115 -2.63 0.92 1.16
CA PRO A 115 -1.82 1.08 -0.06
C PRO A 115 -1.91 2.49 -0.65
N ALA A 116 -3.09 3.13 -0.58
CA ALA A 116 -3.29 4.49 -1.08
C ALA A 116 -2.56 5.52 -0.20
N ILE A 117 -2.59 5.35 1.12
CA ILE A 117 -1.83 6.19 2.06
C ILE A 117 -0.33 6.05 1.80
N ASN A 118 0.17 4.83 1.64
CA ASN A 118 1.58 4.58 1.34
C ASN A 118 2.00 5.27 0.04
N LEU A 119 1.18 5.14 -1.02
CA LEU A 119 1.42 5.82 -2.28
C LEU A 119 1.45 7.35 -2.11
N ALA A 120 0.51 7.93 -1.36
CA ALA A 120 0.48 9.36 -1.10
C ALA A 120 1.75 9.84 -0.37
N VAL A 121 2.24 9.07 0.61
CA VAL A 121 3.50 9.36 1.32
C VAL A 121 4.69 9.26 0.35
N TYR A 122 4.76 8.23 -0.49
CA TYR A 122 5.82 8.13 -1.50
C TYR A 122 5.83 9.33 -2.47
N ILE A 123 4.67 9.76 -2.94
CA ILE A 123 4.55 10.90 -3.85
C ILE A 123 4.94 12.22 -3.15
N GLY A 124 4.54 12.39 -1.89
CA GLY A 124 4.80 13.60 -1.13
C GLY A 124 6.29 13.80 -0.80
N PHE A 125 6.98 12.71 -0.44
CA PHE A 125 8.36 12.77 0.07
C PHE A 125 9.43 12.43 -0.99
N ASN A 126 9.08 11.73 -2.07
CA ASN A 126 10.04 11.35 -3.11
C ASN A 126 9.86 12.18 -4.40
N PRO A 127 10.75 13.15 -4.68
CA PRO A 127 10.64 14.00 -5.86
C PRO A 127 10.85 13.23 -7.17
N PHE A 128 11.60 12.12 -7.16
CA PHE A 128 11.77 11.28 -8.34
C PHE A 128 10.48 10.58 -8.71
N ILE A 129 9.76 10.02 -7.73
CA ILE A 129 8.46 9.39 -7.95
C ILE A 129 7.45 10.42 -8.46
N ARG A 130 7.43 11.61 -7.85
CA ARG A 130 6.57 12.71 -8.29
C ARG A 130 6.84 13.10 -9.74
N ASN A 131 8.10 13.30 -10.11
CA ASN A 131 8.48 13.67 -11.48
C ASN A 131 8.17 12.55 -12.47
N HIS A 132 8.40 11.30 -12.10
CA HIS A 132 8.07 10.15 -12.94
C HIS A 132 6.56 10.05 -13.17
N LEU A 133 5.73 10.17 -12.13
CA LEU A 133 4.28 10.13 -12.26
C LEU A 133 3.75 11.29 -13.10
N LEU A 134 4.26 12.51 -12.91
CA LEU A 134 3.89 13.65 -13.75
C LEU A 134 4.25 13.38 -15.21
N ASN A 135 5.45 12.87 -15.49
CA ASN A 135 5.88 12.53 -16.84
C ASN A 135 5.02 11.42 -17.46
N THR A 136 4.66 10.39 -16.71
CA THR A 136 3.83 9.28 -17.19
C THR A 136 2.38 9.72 -17.43
N VAL A 137 1.81 10.58 -16.59
CA VAL A 137 0.46 11.13 -16.79
C VAL A 137 0.43 12.10 -17.97
N ILE A 138 1.46 12.92 -18.15
CA ILE A 138 1.55 13.89 -19.25
C ILE A 138 1.86 13.19 -20.58
N CYS A 139 2.80 12.25 -20.61
CA CYS A 139 3.26 11.57 -21.83
C CYS A 139 2.38 10.37 -22.23
N GLY A 140 1.83 9.63 -21.25
CA GLY A 140 0.89 8.53 -21.49
C GLY A 140 -0.44 9.00 -22.09
N ARG A 141 -0.85 10.24 -21.81
CA ARG A 141 -2.02 10.88 -22.42
C ARG A 141 -1.81 11.16 -23.93
N THR A 142 -0.57 11.29 -24.37
CA THR A 142 -0.20 11.53 -25.77
C THR A 142 -0.08 10.21 -26.56
N GLN A 143 0.36 9.12 -25.92
CA GLN A 143 0.48 7.81 -26.57
C GLN A 143 -0.87 7.13 -26.84
N SER A 144 -1.90 7.36 -26.02
CA SER A 144 -3.26 6.87 -26.32
C SER A 144 -3.88 7.52 -27.55
N LEU A 145 -3.37 8.69 -28.00
CA LEU A 145 -3.86 9.37 -29.20
C LEU A 145 -3.18 8.88 -30.50
N ASN A 146 -1.94 8.38 -30.43
CA ASN A 146 -1.18 7.94 -31.62
C ASN A 146 -1.35 6.45 -31.95
N LEU A 147 -2.00 5.66 -31.08
CA LEU A 147 -2.34 4.25 -31.33
C LEU A 147 -3.56 4.07 -32.26
N PHE A 148 -4.20 5.17 -32.68
CA PHE A 148 -5.30 5.18 -33.67
C PHE A 148 -4.85 5.51 -35.10
N VAL A 149 -3.56 5.39 -35.42
CA VAL A 149 -3.08 5.46 -36.81
C VAL A 149 -2.96 4.03 -37.37
N PRO A 150 -3.84 3.57 -38.27
CA PRO A 150 -3.71 2.26 -38.88
C PRO A 150 -2.42 2.18 -39.71
N SER A 151 -1.54 1.27 -39.31
CA SER A 151 -0.25 0.98 -39.94
C SER A 151 -0.44 0.25 -41.28
N ASN A 152 -0.74 0.99 -42.35
CA ASN A 152 -0.61 0.49 -43.72
C ASN A 152 0.84 0.65 -44.18
N ARG A 153 1.70 -0.32 -43.88
CA ARG A 153 3.02 -0.42 -44.52
C ARG A 153 3.27 -1.86 -44.95
N VAL A 154 2.91 -2.12 -46.20
CA VAL A 154 3.28 -3.33 -46.95
C VAL A 154 4.77 -3.23 -47.26
N THR A 155 5.57 -4.10 -46.65
CA THR A 155 7.01 -4.24 -46.90
C THR A 155 7.21 -5.08 -48.16
N SER A 156 7.54 -4.45 -49.29
CA SER A 156 8.06 -5.16 -50.46
C SER A 156 9.49 -5.63 -50.16
N ILE A 157 9.67 -6.94 -50.03
CA ILE A 157 10.95 -7.61 -49.84
C ILE A 157 11.68 -7.65 -51.20
N SER A 158 12.76 -6.88 -51.34
CA SER A 158 13.73 -7.04 -52.42
C SER A 158 14.78 -8.08 -52.01
N GLN A 159 14.82 -9.23 -52.68
CA GLN A 159 15.89 -10.23 -52.55
C GLN A 159 17.21 -9.71 -53.14
N PRO A 160 18.37 -9.91 -52.49
CA PRO A 160 19.67 -9.67 -53.11
C PRO A 160 20.12 -10.87 -53.97
N GLN A 161 20.53 -10.56 -55.20
CA GLN A 161 21.18 -11.48 -56.14
C GLN A 161 22.51 -11.99 -55.58
N GLN A 162 22.72 -13.31 -55.64
CA GLN A 162 24.04 -13.93 -55.51
C GLN A 162 24.80 -13.80 -56.84
N ALA A 163 26.04 -13.32 -56.77
CA ALA A 163 27.03 -13.48 -57.83
C ALA A 163 28.24 -14.25 -57.28
N LYS A 164 28.69 -15.21 -58.09
CA LYS A 164 29.82 -16.12 -57.89
C LYS A 164 31.16 -15.41 -57.99
#